data_AF-A0A3A4WP48-F1
#
_entry.id   AF-A0A3A4WP48-F1
#
_cell.length_a   1.000
_cell.length_b   1.000
_cell.length_c   1.000
_cell.angle_alpha   90.00
_cell.angle_beta   90.00
_cell.angle_gamma   90.00
#
_symmetry.space_group_name_H-M   'P 1'
#
loop_
_entity.id
_entity.type
_entity.pdbx_description
1 polymer ?
#
loop_
_entity_poly.entity_id
_entity_poly.type
_entity_poly.pdbx_seq_one_letter_code
_entity_poly.pdbx_strand_id
1 'polypeptide(L)' 'MTPTEIQKAGWKALREKLGLVGALRFVLQYEKGQGDYTRLRRDLFKDETVEALVKDMKRRPTSGTSSE' A
#
# COMPACT_ATOMS: atom_id res chain seq x y z
N MET A 1 9.52 21.53 -15.56
CA MET A 1 8.94 20.26 -15.08
C MET A 1 7.53 20.54 -14.59
N THR A 2 6.55 19.76 -15.02
CA THR A 2 5.18 19.79 -14.50
C THR A 2 5.14 19.22 -13.08
N PRO A 3 4.11 19.51 -12.27
CA PRO A 3 3.95 18.91 -10.94
C PRO A 3 4.04 17.37 -10.97
N THR A 4 3.45 16.74 -11.98
CA THR A 4 3.50 15.29 -12.20
C THR A 4 4.93 14.81 -12.48
N GLU A 5 5.72 15.55 -13.26
CA GLU A 5 7.12 15.21 -13.53
C GLU A 5 7.99 15.32 -12.27
N ILE A 6 7.74 16.32 -11.44
CA ILE A 6 8.43 16.49 -10.15
C ILE A 6 8.08 15.32 -9.22
N GLN A 7 6.80 14.95 -9.12
CA GLN A 7 6.36 13.82 -8.30
C GLN A 7 6.99 12.50 -8.75
N LYS A 8 7.03 12.24 -10.07
CA LYS A 8 7.67 11.04 -10.63
C LYS A 8 9.17 11.00 -10.33
N ALA A 9 9.87 12.13 -10.50
CA ALA A 9 11.30 12.23 -10.20
C ALA A 9 11.59 12.00 -8.72
N GLY A 10 10.81 12.62 -7.82
CA GLY A 10 10.94 12.44 -6.38
C GLY A 10 10.67 11.00 -5.94
N TRP A 11 9.62 10.37 -6.48
CA TRP A 11 9.31 8.97 -6.19
C TRP A 11 10.44 8.03 -6.63
N LYS A 12 11.00 8.25 -7.83
CA LYS A 12 12.14 7.48 -8.33
C LYS A 12 13.35 7.61 -7.38
N ALA A 13 13.73 8.82 -7.01
CA ALA A 13 14.84 9.08 -6.10
C ALA A 13 14.65 8.42 -4.72
N LEU A 14 13.44 8.49 -4.16
CA LEU A 14 13.11 7.86 -2.88
C LEU A 14 13.24 6.33 -2.95
N ARG A 15 12.68 5.70 -3.99
CA ARG A 15 12.77 4.23 -4.17
C ARG A 15 14.22 3.76 -4.36
N GLU A 16 15.01 4.48 -5.16
CA GLU A 16 16.40 4.15 -5.40
C GLU A 16 17.23 4.18 -4.11
N LYS A 17 16.93 5.12 -3.20
CA LYS A 17 17.73 5.30 -1.98
C LYS A 17 17.24 4.51 -0.77
N LEU A 18 15.93 4.33 -0.62
CA LEU A 18 15.32 3.76 0.58
C LEU A 18 14.64 2.40 0.33
N GLY A 19 14.58 1.95 -0.93
CA GLY A 19 13.71 0.85 -1.34
C GLY A 19 12.22 1.23 -1.25
N LEU A 20 11.35 0.34 -1.73
CA LEU A 20 9.90 0.58 -1.78
C LEU A 20 9.30 0.84 -0.39
N VAL A 21 9.67 0.01 0.59
CA VAL A 21 9.14 0.08 1.97
C VAL A 21 9.59 1.37 2.65
N GLY A 22 10.87 1.73 2.52
CA GLY A 22 11.42 2.95 3.12
C GLY A 22 10.86 4.21 2.47
N ALA A 23 10.72 4.23 1.15
CA ALA A 23 10.11 5.34 0.41
C ALA A 23 8.65 5.59 0.83
N LEU A 24 7.84 4.53 0.93
CA LEU A 24 6.44 4.65 1.35
C LEU A 24 6.34 5.17 2.79
N ARG A 25 7.16 4.63 3.70
CA ARG A 25 7.16 5.05 5.11
C ARG A 25 7.62 6.50 5.28
N PHE A 26 8.57 6.95 4.46
CA PHE A 26 9.00 8.35 4.41
C PHE A 26 7.82 9.26 4.03
N VAL A 27 7.09 8.95 2.96
CA VAL A 27 5.91 9.74 2.55
C VAL A 27 4.87 9.81 3.67
N LEU A 28 4.57 8.66 4.30
CA LEU A 28 3.61 8.57 5.41
C LEU A 28 4.03 9.31 6.69
N GLN A 29 5.28 9.73 6.84
CA GLN A 29 5.71 10.56 7.97
C GLN A 29 5.28 12.03 7.82
N TYR A 30 5.20 12.53 6.58
CA TYR A 30 4.83 13.91 6.28
C TYR A 30 3.34 14.05 5.97
N GLU A 31 2.74 13.01 5.39
CA GLU A 31 1.31 12.92 5.18
C GLU A 31 0.66 12.49 6.50
N LYS A 32 -0.02 13.40 7.20
CA LYS A 32 -1.00 13.01 8.21
C LYS A 32 -2.11 12.26 7.48
N GLY A 33 -2.00 10.93 7.44
CA GLY A 33 -3.07 10.08 6.94
C GLY A 33 -4.40 10.48 7.58
N GLN A 34 -5.46 10.51 6.77
CA GLN A 34 -6.80 10.83 7.25
C GLN A 34 -7.63 9.56 7.40
N GLY A 35 -8.58 9.61 8.34
CA GLY A 35 -9.53 8.52 8.59
C GLY A 35 -9.20 7.67 9.82
N ASP A 36 -10.19 6.89 10.24
CA ASP A 36 -10.08 5.94 11.34
C ASP A 36 -10.03 4.52 10.74
N TYR A 37 -8.81 4.00 10.56
CA TYR A 37 -8.62 2.65 10.03
C TYR A 37 -9.30 1.59 10.92
N THR A 38 -9.48 1.84 12.21
CA THR A 38 -10.15 0.90 13.12
C THR A 38 -11.64 0.82 12.85
N ARG A 39 -12.28 1.94 12.47
CA ARG A 39 -13.67 1.95 11.98
C ARG A 39 -13.75 1.30 10.61
N LEU A 40 -12.94 1.77 9.66
CA LEU A 40 -12.94 1.25 8.29
C LEU A 40 -12.72 -0.27 8.24
N ARG A 41 -11.74 -0.78 9.01
CA ARG A 41 -11.44 -2.22 9.09
C ARG A 41 -12.64 -3.00 9.63
N ARG A 42 -13.35 -2.47 10.64
CA ARG A 42 -14.55 -3.13 11.18
C ARG A 42 -15.64 -3.22 10.12
N ASP A 43 -15.87 -2.17 9.36
CA ASP A 43 -16.91 -2.15 8.33
C ASP A 43 -16.55 -3.08 7.15
N LEU A 44 -15.29 -3.08 6.72
CA LEU A 44 -14.80 -3.92 5.62
C LEU A 44 -14.86 -5.42 5.92
N PHE A 45 -14.58 -5.81 7.17
CA PHE A 45 -14.42 -7.22 7.57
C PHE A 45 -15.49 -7.68 8.58
N LYS A 46 -16.62 -6.98 8.66
CA LYS A 46 -17.68 -7.22 9.65
C LYS A 46 -18.16 -8.69 9.71
N ASP A 47 -18.16 -9.36 8.56
CA ASP A 47 -18.67 -10.73 8.39
C ASP A 47 -17.54 -11.74 8.10
N GLU A 48 -16.28 -11.33 8.24
CA GLU A 48 -15.11 -12.13 7.87
C GLU A 48 -14.30 -12.53 9.10
N THR A 49 -13.82 -13.77 9.11
CA THR A 49 -12.85 -14.24 10.11
C THR A 49 -11.44 -14.26 9.52
N VAL A 50 -10.43 -14.18 10.39
CA VAL A 50 -9.03 -14.27 9.96
C VAL A 50 -8.77 -15.59 9.23
N GLU A 51 -9.35 -16.68 9.71
CA GLU A 51 -9.23 -18.02 9.13
C GLU A 51 -9.86 -18.08 7.74
N ALA A 52 -11.02 -17.44 7.54
CA ALA A 52 -11.70 -17.37 6.24
C ALA A 52 -10.86 -16.58 5.23
N LEU A 53 -10.32 -15.43 5.63
CA LEU A 53 -9.44 -14.60 4.80
C LEU A 53 -8.17 -15.35 4.38
N VAL A 54 -7.50 -16.03 5.33
CA VAL A 54 -6.29 -16.82 5.03
C VAL A 54 -6.62 -17.98 4.09
N LYS A 55 -7.79 -18.61 4.24
CA LYS A 55 -8.23 -19.68 3.33
C LYS A 55 -8.49 -19.15 1.92
N ASP A 56 -9.07 -17.96 1.77
CA ASP A 56 -9.27 -17.31 0.46
C ASP A 56 -7.93 -16.96 -0.20
N MET A 57 -7.00 -16.38 0.55
CA MET A 57 -5.65 -16.08 0.05
C MET A 57 -4.92 -17.32 -0.47
N LYS A 58 -5.07 -18.46 0.19
CA LYS A 58 -4.46 -19.73 -0.25
C LYS A 58 -5.16 -20.36 -1.46
N ARG A 59 -6.45 -20.04 -1.68
CA ARG A 59 -7.24 -20.53 -2.81
C ARG A 59 -6.97 -19.75 -4.08
N ARG A 60 -6.65 -18.46 -3.96
CA ARG A 60 -6.16 -17.67 -5.09
C ARG A 60 -4.70 -18.02 -5.33
N PRO A 61 -4.33 -18.64 -6.46
CA PRO A 61 -2.92 -18.68 -6.81
C PRO A 61 -2.47 -17.22 -6.87
N THR A 62 -1.34 -16.90 -6.24
CA THR A 62 -0.67 -15.62 -6.45
C THR A 62 -0.43 -15.51 -7.95
N SER A 63 -1.30 -14.79 -8.66
CA SER A 63 -0.97 -14.28 -9.99
C SER A 63 0.24 -13.40 -9.75
N GLY A 64 1.41 -13.99 -10.01
CA GLY A 64 2.69 -13.35 -9.81
C GLY A 64 2.66 -12.00 -10.50
N THR A 65 3.21 -11.01 -9.79
CA THR A 65 3.88 -9.85 -10.36
C THR A 65 4.12 -10.00 -11.86
N SER A 66 3.20 -9.45 -12.65
CA SER A 66 3.37 -9.25 -14.08
C SER A 66 3.04 -7.79 -14.34
N SER A 67 3.98 -7.16 -15.05
CA SER A 67 3.93 -5.85 -15.68
C SER A 67 4.49 -4.67 -14.87
N GLU A 68 5.75 -4.39 -15.24
CA GLU A 68 6.40 -3.08 -15.49
C GLU A 68 6.95 -2.23 -14.33
#